data_AF-A0A4U5MG42-F1
#
_entry.id   AF-A0A4U5MG42-F1
#
_cell.length_a   1.000
_cell.length_b   1.000
_cell.length_c   1.000
_cell.angle_alpha   90.00
_cell.angle_beta   90.00
_cell.angle_gamma   90.00
#
_symmetry.space_group_name_H-M   'P 1'
#
loop_
_entity.id
_entity.type
_entity.pdbx_description
1 polymer ?
#
loop_
_entity_poly.entity_id
_entity_poly.type
_entity_poly.pdbx_seq_one_letter_code
_entity_poly.pdbx_strand_id
1 'polypeptide(L)'
;MTGRLWAVFLGLVFLISIRYSDGLLRDPASFLKTELLQEYVGNGYKWNEEWFEFMPIDHFDFTSDVKFQLRFLINLDNYRTAGPIFFYTGNEGNIEGFANNTGFMWDLAPEFGAALVFAEHRFYGKTQPFGKESYKSVQNLGYLSSTQALADFATLVDWLRKERIPGAKNSAVIAFGGSYGGMLSAWFRMKYPHMCDGAIAASAPVFWFRNTKTPEDVYDRIVTRSFVNAGCNGKAVFQSWQALRKLSQTAVGRVFLNNQFKLSNVSHITQPKDVRFLIGYIKEAMESMVMVNYPYPTDFLAPLPGWPVDKACKSFESPKNSDQEYAKALYDVVNLYYNYTGTVKELCANPETCEGAFSALGDPLGWPWQVRAVPKW
;
A
#
# COMPACT_ATOMS: atom_id res chain seq x y z
N MET A 1 -12.65 28.44 -50.52
CA MET A 1 -11.76 28.64 -49.34
C MET A 1 -12.43 28.12 -48.05
N THR A 2 -13.10 26.97 -48.08
CA THR A 2 -14.06 26.58 -47.02
C THR A 2 -13.91 25.16 -46.48
N GLY A 3 -13.09 24.29 -47.08
CA GLY A 3 -12.88 22.91 -46.56
C GLY A 3 -11.73 22.77 -45.54
N ARG A 4 -10.62 23.48 -45.74
CA ARG A 4 -9.41 23.33 -44.89
C ARG A 4 -9.55 23.97 -43.49
N LEU A 5 -10.32 25.05 -43.37
CA LEU A 5 -10.55 25.71 -42.08
C LEU A 5 -11.46 24.89 -41.15
N TRP A 6 -12.44 24.16 -41.71
CA TRP A 6 -13.32 23.28 -40.93
C TRP A 6 -12.61 22.05 -40.40
N ALA A 7 -11.70 21.45 -41.19
CA ALA A 7 -10.90 20.30 -40.74
C ALA A 7 -9.93 20.68 -39.60
N VAL A 8 -9.35 21.87 -39.64
CA VAL A 8 -8.48 22.38 -38.57
C VAL A 8 -9.28 22.71 -37.30
N PHE A 9 -10.48 23.27 -37.44
CA PHE A 9 -11.35 23.57 -36.29
C PHE A 9 -11.86 22.29 -35.62
N LEU A 10 -12.31 21.29 -36.39
CA LEU A 10 -12.71 19.99 -35.85
C LEU A 10 -11.54 19.23 -35.22
N GLY A 11 -10.34 19.29 -35.81
CA GLY A 11 -9.13 18.70 -35.23
C GLY A 11 -8.70 19.34 -33.91
N LEU A 12 -8.82 20.67 -33.79
CA LEU A 12 -8.57 21.39 -32.53
C LEU A 12 -9.62 21.09 -31.46
N VAL A 13 -10.90 21.03 -31.82
CA VAL A 13 -11.97 20.64 -30.89
C VAL A 13 -11.75 19.20 -30.40
N PHE A 14 -11.38 18.27 -31.30
CA PHE A 14 -11.10 16.87 -30.94
C PHE A 14 -9.89 16.74 -30.01
N LEU A 15 -8.81 17.49 -30.26
CA LEU A 15 -7.61 17.51 -29.41
C LEU A 15 -7.85 18.20 -28.06
N ILE A 16 -8.72 19.21 -28.01
CA ILE A 16 -9.13 19.86 -26.75
C ILE A 16 -10.05 18.93 -25.95
N SER A 17 -10.96 18.20 -26.59
CA SER A 17 -11.81 17.21 -25.91
C SER A 17 -11.01 16.02 -25.39
N ILE A 18 -9.97 15.55 -26.09
CA ILE A 18 -9.07 14.49 -25.59
C ILE A 18 -8.26 15.00 -24.39
N ARG A 19 -7.76 16.25 -24.42
CA ARG A 19 -7.06 16.83 -23.26
C ARG A 19 -7.94 17.06 -22.04
N TYR A 20 -9.23 17.35 -22.23
CA TYR A 20 -10.17 17.50 -21.12
C TYR A 20 -10.71 16.16 -20.61
N SER A 21 -10.85 15.14 -21.46
CA SER A 21 -11.32 13.81 -21.06
C SER A 21 -10.23 12.97 -20.36
N ASP A 22 -8.96 13.09 -20.78
CA ASP A 22 -7.87 12.28 -20.23
C ASP A 22 -7.47 12.69 -18.80
N GLY A 23 -7.81 13.93 -18.39
CA GLY A 23 -7.58 14.40 -17.02
C GLY A 23 -8.64 13.94 -16.00
N LEU A 24 -9.83 13.56 -16.48
CA LEU A 24 -10.94 13.10 -15.64
C LEU A 24 -11.04 11.57 -15.61
N LEU A 25 -10.75 10.87 -16.70
CA LEU A 25 -10.86 9.39 -16.75
C LEU A 25 -9.86 8.62 -15.87
N ARG A 26 -8.90 9.30 -15.23
CA ARG A 26 -7.84 8.66 -14.42
C ARG A 26 -7.84 9.06 -12.95
N ASP A 27 -8.81 9.85 -12.48
CA ASP A 27 -8.91 10.17 -11.05
C ASP A 27 -9.89 9.18 -10.39
N PRO A 28 -9.43 8.31 -9.46
CA PRO A 28 -10.33 7.45 -8.68
C PRO A 28 -11.40 8.24 -7.93
N ALA A 29 -11.12 9.52 -7.61
CA ALA A 29 -12.08 10.42 -6.97
C ALA A 29 -13.18 10.94 -7.92
N SER A 30 -13.06 10.68 -9.22
CA SER A 30 -14.05 11.04 -10.25
C SER A 30 -14.79 9.83 -10.82
N PHE A 31 -14.48 8.62 -10.33
CA PHE A 31 -15.16 7.41 -10.75
C PHE A 31 -16.64 7.51 -10.35
N LEU A 32 -17.53 7.57 -11.34
CA LEU A 32 -18.97 7.56 -11.12
C LEU A 32 -19.34 6.24 -10.42
N LYS A 33 -20.22 6.32 -9.42
CA LYS A 33 -20.81 5.14 -8.76
C LYS A 33 -21.58 4.32 -9.81
N THR A 34 -20.90 3.44 -10.52
CA THR A 34 -21.56 2.42 -11.34
C THR A 34 -22.04 1.30 -10.43
N GLU A 35 -23.29 0.86 -10.63
CA GLU A 35 -23.93 -0.30 -9.99
C GLU A 35 -23.29 -1.66 -10.37
N LEU A 36 -22.06 -1.65 -10.88
CA LEU A 36 -21.34 -2.86 -11.32
C LEU A 36 -20.69 -3.64 -10.15
N LEU A 37 -20.98 -3.27 -8.90
CA LEU A 37 -20.53 -4.05 -7.75
C LEU A 37 -21.41 -5.28 -7.60
N GLN A 38 -21.08 -6.32 -8.36
CA GLN A 38 -21.57 -7.66 -8.09
C GLN A 38 -21.12 -8.05 -6.68
N GLU A 39 -22.04 -8.58 -5.88
CA GLU A 39 -21.77 -9.00 -4.50
C GLU A 39 -20.62 -10.02 -4.51
N TYR A 40 -19.46 -9.65 -3.97
CA TYR A 40 -18.32 -10.54 -3.87
C TYR A 40 -18.65 -11.62 -2.84
N VAL A 41 -19.00 -12.81 -3.33
CA VAL A 41 -19.10 -14.02 -2.50
C VAL A 41 -17.69 -14.55 -2.37
N GLY A 42 -17.03 -14.19 -1.26
CA GLY A 42 -15.66 -14.63 -0.94
C GLY A 42 -15.59 -16.15 -0.78
N ASN A 43 -15.43 -16.85 -1.89
CA ASN A 43 -14.88 -18.19 -1.86
C ASN A 43 -13.41 -18.03 -1.48
N GLY A 44 -13.03 -18.47 -0.28
CA GLY A 44 -11.65 -18.38 0.18
C GLY A 44 -10.69 -18.91 -0.89
N TYR A 45 -9.81 -18.05 -1.38
CA TYR A 45 -8.80 -18.44 -2.36
C TYR A 45 -7.96 -19.58 -1.77
N LYS A 46 -7.59 -20.55 -2.62
CA LYS A 46 -6.87 -21.75 -2.19
C LYS A 46 -5.48 -21.73 -2.79
N TRP A 47 -4.49 -22.01 -1.97
CA TRP A 47 -3.10 -22.17 -2.38
C TRP A 47 -2.43 -23.24 -1.53
N ASN A 48 -1.34 -23.79 -2.06
CA ASN A 48 -0.37 -24.52 -1.27
C ASN A 48 0.72 -23.54 -0.82
N GLU A 49 1.08 -23.55 0.46
CA GLU A 49 2.27 -22.87 0.97
C GLU A 49 3.49 -23.77 0.74
N GLU A 50 4.50 -23.25 0.05
CA GLU A 50 5.71 -23.97 -0.31
C GLU A 50 6.97 -23.11 -0.12
N TRP A 51 8.13 -23.76 -0.20
CA TRP A 51 9.42 -23.15 0.10
C TRP A 51 10.45 -23.49 -0.98
N PHE A 52 11.20 -22.48 -1.41
CA PHE A 52 12.41 -22.69 -2.19
C PHE A 52 13.61 -22.73 -1.24
N GLU A 53 14.14 -23.94 -1.03
CA GLU A 53 15.10 -24.29 0.02
C GLU A 53 16.50 -23.69 -0.16
N PHE A 54 16.84 -23.25 -1.37
CA PHE A 54 18.22 -22.98 -1.76
C PHE A 54 18.44 -21.53 -2.23
N MET A 55 17.69 -20.56 -1.69
CA MET A 55 17.85 -19.16 -2.08
C MET A 55 19.18 -18.59 -1.55
N PRO A 56 20.08 -18.06 -2.39
CA PRO A 56 21.31 -17.41 -1.93
C PRO A 56 21.01 -16.22 -1.02
N ILE A 57 21.75 -16.09 0.08
CA ILE A 57 21.63 -14.90 0.94
C ILE A 57 22.03 -13.64 0.17
N ASP A 58 23.06 -13.77 -0.67
CA ASP A 58 23.61 -12.70 -1.49
C ASP A 58 23.77 -13.17 -2.93
N HIS A 59 23.09 -12.50 -3.85
CA HIS A 59 23.21 -12.76 -5.29
C HIS A 59 24.37 -12.01 -5.96
N PHE A 60 25.02 -11.10 -5.23
CA PHE A 60 26.02 -10.16 -5.75
C PHE A 60 27.39 -10.30 -5.10
N ASP A 61 27.53 -11.19 -4.12
CA ASP A 61 28.81 -11.62 -3.54
C ASP A 61 28.96 -13.14 -3.68
N PHE A 62 30.09 -13.57 -4.25
CA PHE A 62 30.42 -14.97 -4.51
C PHE A 62 31.34 -15.58 -3.45
N THR A 63 31.64 -14.85 -2.38
CA THR A 63 32.52 -15.33 -1.29
C THR A 63 31.79 -16.18 -0.26
N SER A 64 30.45 -16.22 -0.29
CA SER A 64 29.59 -16.91 0.67
C SER A 64 28.58 -17.80 -0.04
N ASP A 65 28.50 -19.06 0.39
CA ASP A 65 27.50 -20.04 -0.09
C ASP A 65 26.26 -20.12 0.81
N VAL A 66 26.08 -19.16 1.72
CA VAL A 66 24.96 -19.16 2.67
C VAL A 66 23.63 -19.03 1.92
N LYS A 67 22.66 -19.85 2.31
CA LYS A 67 21.32 -19.91 1.71
C LYS A 67 20.25 -19.80 2.78
N PHE A 68 19.05 -19.41 2.35
CA PHE A 68 17.85 -19.37 3.17
C PHE A 68 16.64 -19.93 2.41
N GLN A 69 15.56 -20.19 3.15
CA GLN A 69 14.30 -20.65 2.59
C GLN A 69 13.44 -19.44 2.18
N LEU A 70 13.04 -19.38 0.91
CA LEU A 70 12.11 -18.37 0.40
C LEU A 70 10.70 -18.96 0.36
N ARG A 71 9.74 -18.35 1.08
CA ARG A 71 8.33 -18.78 1.03
C ARG A 71 7.67 -18.32 -0.25
N PHE A 72 6.80 -19.16 -0.81
CA PHE A 72 5.86 -18.74 -1.84
C PHE A 72 4.53 -19.51 -1.70
N LEU A 73 3.46 -18.92 -2.23
CA LEU A 73 2.16 -19.57 -2.36
C LEU A 73 1.96 -19.97 -3.81
N ILE A 74 1.39 -21.14 -4.06
CA ILE A 74 1.14 -21.63 -5.42
C ILE A 74 -0.26 -22.23 -5.57
N ASN A 75 -0.92 -21.92 -6.68
CA ASN A 75 -2.13 -22.61 -7.13
C ASN A 75 -1.95 -23.03 -8.60
N LEU A 76 -2.20 -24.31 -8.86
CA LEU A 76 -2.10 -24.90 -10.21
C LEU A 76 -3.43 -25.47 -10.71
N ASP A 77 -4.54 -25.21 -10.03
CA ASP A 77 -5.84 -25.84 -10.34
C ASP A 77 -6.33 -25.48 -11.76
N ASN A 78 -6.03 -24.25 -12.20
CA ASN A 78 -6.36 -23.76 -13.54
C ASN A 78 -5.19 -23.87 -14.54
N TYR A 79 -4.01 -24.29 -14.09
CA TYR A 79 -2.82 -24.25 -14.93
C TYR A 79 -2.91 -25.29 -16.05
N ARG A 80 -2.70 -24.82 -17.29
CA ARG A 80 -2.57 -25.68 -18.48
C ARG A 80 -1.11 -25.76 -18.88
N THR A 81 -0.67 -26.90 -19.42
CA THR A 81 0.71 -27.05 -19.92
C THR A 81 1.09 -25.89 -20.84
N ALA A 82 2.24 -25.26 -20.57
CA ALA A 82 2.73 -24.07 -21.26
C ALA A 82 1.85 -22.80 -21.13
N GLY A 83 0.84 -22.81 -20.26
CA GLY A 83 0.09 -21.63 -19.85
C GLY A 83 0.98 -20.64 -19.08
N PRO A 84 0.57 -19.37 -18.91
CA PRO A 84 1.41 -18.37 -18.25
C PRO A 84 1.52 -18.64 -16.74
N ILE A 85 2.59 -18.14 -16.14
CA ILE A 85 2.73 -18.00 -14.69
C ILE A 85 2.40 -16.55 -14.36
N PHE A 86 1.31 -16.33 -13.62
CA PHE A 86 1.05 -15.04 -12.98
C PHE A 86 1.79 -15.01 -11.66
N PHE A 87 2.81 -14.16 -11.60
CA PHE A 87 3.79 -14.11 -10.53
C PHE A 87 3.63 -12.81 -9.74
N TYR A 88 3.06 -12.88 -8.54
CA TYR A 88 3.00 -11.72 -7.66
C TYR A 88 4.37 -11.49 -7.02
N THR A 89 4.97 -10.33 -7.27
CA THR A 89 6.21 -9.91 -6.61
C THR A 89 5.86 -9.36 -5.23
N GLY A 90 5.88 -10.25 -4.23
CA GLY A 90 5.58 -9.91 -2.83
C GLY A 90 6.38 -8.70 -2.36
N ASN A 91 5.77 -7.93 -1.48
CA ASN A 91 6.28 -6.64 -1.05
C ASN A 91 6.37 -6.58 0.48
N GLU A 92 6.15 -5.41 1.07
CA GLU A 92 6.47 -5.07 2.46
C GLU A 92 5.53 -5.68 3.52
N GLY A 93 5.19 -6.96 3.39
CA GLY A 93 4.32 -7.65 4.35
C GLY A 93 4.19 -9.15 4.13
N ASN A 94 3.36 -9.79 4.96
CA ASN A 94 3.03 -11.20 4.82
C ASN A 94 2.32 -11.49 3.49
N ILE A 95 2.84 -12.45 2.73
CA ILE A 95 2.35 -12.79 1.38
C ILE A 95 0.88 -13.23 1.32
N GLU A 96 0.33 -13.84 2.38
CA GLU A 96 -1.07 -14.27 2.45
C GLU A 96 -2.04 -13.09 2.40
N GLY A 97 -1.66 -11.96 2.99
CA GLY A 97 -2.43 -10.72 2.92
C GLY A 97 -2.59 -10.24 1.48
N PHE A 98 -1.51 -10.29 0.68
CA PHE A 98 -1.55 -9.93 -0.73
C PHE A 98 -2.34 -10.95 -1.57
N ALA A 99 -2.19 -12.25 -1.30
CA ALA A 99 -2.96 -13.29 -1.99
C ALA A 99 -4.47 -13.14 -1.79
N ASN A 100 -4.89 -12.81 -0.56
CA ASN A 100 -6.30 -12.56 -0.22
C ASN A 100 -6.87 -11.28 -0.85
N ASN A 101 -6.04 -10.27 -1.11
CA ASN A 101 -6.49 -8.97 -1.61
C ASN A 101 -6.22 -8.74 -3.12
N THR A 102 -5.58 -9.69 -3.81
CA THR A 102 -5.29 -9.61 -5.26
C THR A 102 -6.24 -10.51 -6.05
N GLY A 103 -7.55 -10.35 -5.83
CA GLY A 103 -8.62 -11.12 -6.48
C GLY A 103 -8.49 -11.18 -8.01
N PHE A 104 -8.05 -10.09 -8.61
CA PHE A 104 -7.84 -9.98 -10.05
C PHE A 104 -6.95 -11.08 -10.65
N MET A 105 -5.89 -11.55 -9.94
CA MET A 105 -5.09 -12.67 -10.44
C MET A 105 -5.88 -13.98 -10.46
N TRP A 106 -6.69 -14.21 -9.43
CA TRP A 106 -7.55 -15.39 -9.30
C TRP A 106 -8.65 -15.40 -10.36
N ASP A 107 -9.25 -14.24 -10.64
CA ASP A 107 -10.30 -14.10 -11.65
C ASP A 107 -9.78 -14.37 -13.07
N LEU A 108 -8.55 -13.98 -13.37
CA LEU A 108 -7.92 -14.19 -14.69
C LEU A 108 -7.38 -15.62 -14.86
N ALA A 109 -7.04 -16.33 -13.79
CA ALA A 109 -6.35 -17.62 -13.90
C ALA A 109 -7.11 -18.67 -14.75
N PRO A 110 -8.44 -18.86 -14.61
CA PRO A 110 -9.20 -19.80 -15.43
C PRO A 110 -9.22 -19.46 -16.92
N GLU A 111 -9.33 -18.17 -17.25
CA GLU A 111 -9.38 -17.69 -18.64
C GLU A 111 -8.05 -17.95 -19.35
N PHE A 112 -6.95 -17.62 -18.69
CA PHE A 112 -5.60 -17.75 -19.26
C PHE A 112 -5.00 -19.15 -19.09
N GLY A 113 -5.63 -20.02 -18.30
CA GLY A 113 -5.05 -21.31 -17.91
C GLY A 113 -3.75 -21.13 -17.12
N ALA A 114 -3.70 -20.11 -16.25
CA ALA A 114 -2.49 -19.64 -15.60
C ALA A 114 -2.17 -20.40 -14.31
N ALA A 115 -0.88 -20.56 -14.03
CA ALA A 115 -0.40 -20.87 -12.68
C ALA A 115 -0.36 -19.57 -11.88
N LEU A 116 -0.80 -19.62 -10.62
CA LEU A 116 -0.68 -18.50 -9.70
C LEU A 116 0.47 -18.75 -8.74
N VAL A 117 1.38 -17.81 -8.65
CA VAL A 117 2.49 -17.83 -7.70
C VAL A 117 2.57 -16.49 -6.99
N PHE A 118 2.55 -16.51 -5.66
CA PHE A 118 2.81 -15.33 -4.84
C PHE A 118 4.12 -15.55 -4.09
N ALA A 119 5.19 -14.90 -4.52
CA ALA A 119 6.50 -15.04 -3.91
C ALA A 119 6.66 -14.04 -2.76
N GLU A 120 6.97 -14.51 -1.56
CA GLU A 120 7.20 -13.62 -0.43
C GLU A 120 8.52 -12.86 -0.59
N HIS A 121 8.55 -11.61 -0.15
CA HIS A 121 9.77 -10.80 -0.19
C HIS A 121 10.73 -11.25 0.92
N ARG A 122 12.04 -11.29 0.64
CA ARG A 122 13.06 -11.52 1.69
C ARG A 122 12.85 -10.58 2.88
N PHE A 123 13.03 -11.10 4.09
CA PHE A 123 12.80 -10.44 5.38
C PHE A 123 11.33 -10.21 5.77
N TYR A 124 10.35 -10.45 4.90
CA TYR A 124 8.95 -10.25 5.22
C TYR A 124 8.22 -11.54 5.55
N GLY A 125 7.19 -11.45 6.39
CA GLY A 125 6.37 -12.58 6.80
C GLY A 125 7.20 -13.72 7.38
N LYS A 126 7.06 -14.93 6.83
CA LYS A 126 7.79 -16.11 7.31
C LYS A 126 9.16 -16.27 6.63
N THR A 127 9.44 -15.49 5.58
CA THR A 127 10.72 -15.47 4.89
C THR A 127 11.73 -14.63 5.66
N GLN A 128 12.44 -15.28 6.57
CA GLN A 128 13.42 -14.65 7.45
C GLN A 128 14.82 -15.22 7.20
N PRO A 129 15.70 -14.54 6.44
CA PRO A 129 16.98 -15.12 6.01
C PRO A 129 17.91 -15.53 7.16
N PHE A 130 17.78 -14.89 8.33
CA PHE A 130 18.51 -15.23 9.56
C PHE A 130 17.54 -15.62 10.71
N GLY A 131 16.34 -16.09 10.38
CA GLY A 131 15.30 -16.40 11.35
C GLY A 131 14.96 -15.18 12.22
N LYS A 132 14.89 -15.38 13.54
CA LYS A 132 14.60 -14.30 14.51
C LYS A 132 15.67 -13.20 14.56
N GLU A 133 16.86 -13.47 14.02
CA GLU A 133 17.99 -12.53 14.05
C GLU A 133 18.01 -11.62 12.82
N SER A 134 17.08 -11.78 11.87
CA SER A 134 17.06 -11.02 10.60
C SER A 134 17.10 -9.51 10.81
N TYR A 135 16.48 -9.01 11.89
CA TYR A 135 16.43 -7.58 12.23
C TYR A 135 17.35 -7.15 13.37
N LYS A 136 18.23 -8.04 13.86
CA LYS A 136 19.04 -7.75 15.05
C LYS A 136 20.21 -6.79 14.76
N SER A 137 20.71 -6.75 13.53
CA SER A 137 21.93 -6.02 13.19
C SER A 137 21.85 -5.39 11.81
N VAL A 138 22.62 -4.31 11.62
CA VAL A 138 22.81 -3.67 10.31
C VAL A 138 23.46 -4.63 9.32
N GLN A 139 24.32 -5.54 9.78
CA GLN A 139 24.94 -6.57 8.95
C GLN A 139 23.91 -7.52 8.36
N ASN A 140 22.93 -7.98 9.15
CA ASN A 140 21.88 -8.86 8.67
C ASN A 140 20.91 -8.09 7.75
N LEU A 141 20.51 -6.89 8.15
CA LEU A 141 19.67 -6.00 7.34
C LEU A 141 20.34 -5.56 6.03
N GLY A 142 21.67 -5.63 5.91
CA GLY A 142 22.40 -5.32 4.69
C GLY A 142 21.94 -6.11 3.46
N TYR A 143 21.38 -7.31 3.66
CA TYR A 143 20.84 -8.14 2.58
C TYR A 143 19.38 -7.80 2.22
N LEU A 144 18.74 -6.88 2.92
CA LEU A 144 17.40 -6.37 2.61
C LEU A 144 17.49 -5.19 1.64
N SER A 145 17.41 -5.50 0.34
CA SER A 145 17.33 -4.52 -0.75
C SER A 145 16.43 -5.00 -1.87
N SER A 146 15.89 -4.07 -2.66
CA SER A 146 15.07 -4.41 -3.82
C SER A 146 15.87 -5.14 -4.90
N THR A 147 17.16 -4.84 -5.07
CA THR A 147 18.02 -5.54 -6.03
C THR A 147 18.19 -7.02 -5.68
N GLN A 148 18.37 -7.34 -4.40
CA GLN A 148 18.41 -8.71 -3.93
C GLN A 148 17.06 -9.43 -4.09
N ALA A 149 15.95 -8.76 -3.74
CA ALA A 149 14.61 -9.32 -3.91
C ALA A 149 14.27 -9.62 -5.39
N LEU A 150 14.67 -8.75 -6.33
CA LEU A 150 14.48 -9.00 -7.76
C LEU A 150 15.27 -10.21 -8.25
N ALA A 151 16.48 -10.43 -7.70
CA ALA A 151 17.29 -11.61 -8.00
C ALA A 151 16.69 -12.89 -7.38
N ASP A 152 16.07 -12.80 -6.19
CA ASP A 152 15.27 -13.89 -5.62
C ASP A 152 14.14 -14.30 -6.56
N PHE A 153 13.37 -13.33 -7.05
CA PHE A 153 12.26 -13.60 -7.97
C PHE A 153 12.75 -14.23 -9.27
N ALA A 154 13.87 -13.76 -9.84
CA ALA A 154 14.47 -14.37 -11.04
C ALA A 154 14.85 -15.83 -10.79
N THR A 155 15.51 -16.11 -9.66
CA THR A 155 15.97 -17.44 -9.28
C THR A 155 14.79 -18.39 -9.04
N LEU A 156 13.76 -17.91 -8.33
CA LEU A 156 12.55 -18.67 -8.06
C LEU A 156 11.80 -18.99 -9.36
N VAL A 157 11.62 -18.02 -10.26
CA VAL A 157 10.96 -18.23 -11.56
C VAL A 157 11.69 -19.28 -12.39
N ASP A 158 13.03 -19.24 -12.44
CA ASP A 158 13.82 -20.22 -13.18
C ASP A 158 13.61 -21.64 -12.63
N TRP A 159 13.67 -21.81 -11.31
CA TRP A 159 13.39 -23.08 -10.64
C TRP A 159 11.95 -23.55 -10.85
N LEU A 160 10.97 -22.63 -10.78
CA LEU A 160 9.56 -22.95 -11.00
C LEU A 160 9.32 -23.51 -12.40
N ARG A 161 9.93 -22.91 -13.43
CA ARG A 161 9.79 -23.34 -14.82
C ARG A 161 10.49 -24.66 -15.13
N LYS A 162 11.65 -24.90 -14.52
CA LYS A 162 12.49 -26.08 -14.81
C LYS A 162 12.10 -27.30 -13.99
N GLU A 163 11.82 -27.10 -12.70
CA GLU A 163 11.79 -28.20 -11.73
C GLU A 163 10.42 -28.37 -11.07
N ARG A 164 9.72 -27.27 -10.73
CA ARG A 164 8.52 -27.36 -9.87
C ARG A 164 7.20 -27.45 -10.62
N ILE A 165 7.00 -26.71 -11.70
CA ILE A 165 5.73 -26.67 -12.44
C ILE A 165 5.87 -27.52 -13.71
N PRO A 166 5.22 -28.70 -13.79
CA PRO A 166 5.34 -29.59 -14.95
C PRO A 166 4.93 -28.90 -16.25
N GLY A 167 5.79 -28.96 -17.27
CA GLY A 167 5.51 -28.37 -18.57
C GLY A 167 5.60 -26.84 -18.63
N ALA A 168 6.14 -26.18 -17.60
CA ALA A 168 6.29 -24.72 -17.55
C ALA A 168 7.59 -24.18 -18.17
N LYS A 169 8.44 -25.04 -18.73
CA LYS A 169 9.73 -24.66 -19.31
C LYS A 169 9.63 -23.47 -20.28
N ASN A 170 8.56 -23.40 -21.07
CA ASN A 170 8.30 -22.34 -22.04
C ASN A 170 7.15 -21.39 -21.63
N SER A 171 6.64 -21.50 -20.41
CA SER A 171 5.57 -20.62 -19.93
C SER A 171 6.03 -19.17 -19.88
N ALA A 172 5.18 -18.29 -20.39
CA ALA A 172 5.35 -16.85 -20.19
C ALA A 172 5.16 -16.49 -18.72
N VAL A 173 5.86 -15.49 -18.23
CA VAL A 173 5.76 -15.01 -16.84
C VAL A 173 5.28 -13.56 -16.84
N ILE A 174 4.11 -13.31 -16.25
CA ILE A 174 3.56 -11.97 -16.08
C ILE A 174 3.67 -11.60 -14.61
N ALA A 175 4.43 -10.55 -14.30
CA ALA A 175 4.61 -10.05 -12.95
C ALA A 175 3.41 -9.19 -12.53
N PHE A 176 2.91 -9.39 -11.32
CA PHE A 176 1.85 -8.59 -10.71
C PHE A 176 2.33 -7.99 -9.40
N GLY A 177 1.90 -6.76 -9.11
CA GLY A 177 2.17 -6.16 -7.82
C GLY A 177 1.45 -4.84 -7.62
N GLY A 178 1.05 -4.58 -6.38
CA GLY A 178 0.51 -3.30 -5.92
C GLY A 178 1.54 -2.53 -5.08
N SER A 179 1.47 -1.19 -5.05
CA SER A 179 2.36 -0.37 -4.21
C SER A 179 3.84 -0.61 -4.54
N TYR A 180 4.70 -0.86 -3.54
CA TYR A 180 6.09 -1.30 -3.74
C TYR A 180 6.19 -2.64 -4.49
N GLY A 181 5.23 -3.54 -4.34
CA GLY A 181 5.11 -4.74 -5.19
C GLY A 181 4.95 -4.37 -6.67
N GLY A 182 4.20 -3.31 -6.98
CA GLY A 182 4.09 -2.80 -8.35
C GLY A 182 5.41 -2.22 -8.87
N MET A 183 6.17 -1.55 -8.00
CA MET A 183 7.52 -1.09 -8.33
C MET A 183 8.44 -2.27 -8.63
N LEU A 184 8.41 -3.30 -7.79
CA LEU A 184 9.15 -4.56 -7.99
C LEU A 184 8.75 -5.24 -9.29
N SER A 185 7.46 -5.36 -9.60
CA SER A 185 6.98 -5.93 -10.87
C SER A 185 7.49 -5.15 -12.10
N ALA A 186 7.41 -3.82 -12.07
CA ALA A 186 7.95 -2.98 -13.14
C ALA A 186 9.46 -3.18 -13.29
N TRP A 187 10.21 -3.13 -12.18
CA TRP A 187 11.66 -3.30 -12.19
C TRP A 187 12.08 -4.71 -12.56
N PHE A 188 11.31 -5.74 -12.20
CA PHE A 188 11.56 -7.12 -12.55
C PHE A 188 11.48 -7.30 -14.06
N ARG A 189 10.42 -6.77 -14.70
CA ARG A 189 10.33 -6.75 -16.16
C ARG A 189 11.48 -5.95 -16.81
N MET A 190 11.85 -4.80 -16.25
CA MET A 190 12.93 -3.97 -16.81
C MET A 190 14.32 -4.61 -16.71
N LYS A 191 14.61 -5.31 -15.60
CA LYS A 191 15.95 -5.85 -15.30
C LYS A 191 16.12 -7.30 -15.70
N TYR A 192 15.05 -8.08 -15.65
CA TYR A 192 15.04 -9.49 -16.03
C TYR A 192 14.01 -9.78 -17.13
N PRO A 193 14.07 -9.08 -18.29
CA PRO A 193 13.10 -9.27 -19.37
C PRO A 193 13.13 -10.67 -20.01
N HIS A 194 14.19 -11.45 -19.73
CA HIS A 194 14.34 -12.85 -20.14
C HIS A 194 13.67 -13.84 -19.17
N MET A 195 13.34 -13.39 -17.95
CA MET A 195 12.59 -14.17 -16.95
C MET A 195 11.13 -13.71 -16.80
N CYS A 196 10.83 -12.46 -17.15
CA CYS A 196 9.53 -11.83 -17.01
C CYS A 196 9.11 -11.20 -18.34
N ASP A 197 8.05 -11.71 -18.96
CA ASP A 197 7.56 -11.31 -20.29
C ASP A 197 6.71 -10.03 -20.26
N GLY A 198 6.03 -9.76 -19.14
CA GLY A 198 5.21 -8.57 -18.95
C GLY A 198 4.97 -8.26 -17.47
N ALA A 199 4.49 -7.06 -17.15
CA ALA A 199 4.22 -6.65 -15.78
C ALA A 199 2.95 -5.78 -15.67
N ILE A 200 2.14 -6.05 -14.65
CA ILE A 200 1.04 -5.21 -14.19
C ILE A 200 1.47 -4.55 -12.88
N ALA A 201 1.95 -3.31 -13.00
CA ALA A 201 2.46 -2.49 -11.90
C ALA A 201 1.34 -1.57 -11.37
N ALA A 202 0.47 -2.10 -10.52
CA ALA A 202 -0.70 -1.38 -10.02
C ALA A 202 -0.31 -0.36 -8.94
N SER A 203 -0.72 0.90 -9.12
CA SER A 203 -0.48 2.00 -8.16
C SER A 203 0.99 2.11 -7.70
N ALA A 204 1.94 1.86 -8.60
CA ALA A 204 3.37 1.84 -8.32
C ALA A 204 3.99 3.25 -8.39
N PRO A 205 4.46 3.86 -7.28
CA PRO A 205 5.01 5.22 -7.28
C PRO A 205 6.48 5.26 -7.78
N VAL A 206 6.74 4.72 -8.98
CA VAL A 206 8.09 4.58 -9.57
C VAL A 206 8.81 5.91 -9.85
N PHE A 207 8.10 7.04 -9.75
CA PHE A 207 8.65 8.39 -9.96
C PHE A 207 8.71 9.23 -8.69
N TRP A 208 8.32 8.71 -7.52
CA TRP A 208 8.31 9.50 -6.28
C TRP A 208 9.63 9.33 -5.50
N PHE A 209 10.73 9.76 -6.13
CA PHE A 209 12.07 9.74 -5.56
C PHE A 209 12.68 11.14 -5.56
N ARG A 210 13.72 11.34 -4.74
CA ARG A 210 14.52 12.59 -4.77
C ARG A 210 15.08 12.82 -6.18
N ASN A 211 15.24 14.08 -6.56
CA ASN A 211 15.77 14.50 -7.86
C ASN A 211 14.91 14.06 -9.07
N THR A 212 13.66 13.67 -8.84
CA THR A 212 12.66 13.52 -9.92
C THR A 212 11.88 14.82 -10.11
N LYS A 213 11.05 14.89 -11.16
CA LYS A 213 10.16 16.04 -11.39
C LYS A 213 8.88 15.99 -10.53
N THR A 214 8.71 14.95 -9.71
CA THR A 214 7.54 14.76 -8.87
C THR A 214 7.65 15.65 -7.63
N PRO A 215 6.69 16.56 -7.36
CA PRO A 215 6.73 17.40 -6.17
C PRO A 215 6.74 16.57 -4.88
N GLU A 216 7.52 16.99 -3.89
CA GLU A 216 7.60 16.28 -2.59
C GLU A 216 6.26 16.27 -1.85
N ASP A 217 5.48 17.35 -1.99
CA ASP A 217 4.18 17.54 -1.35
C ASP A 217 3.00 16.90 -2.10
N VAL A 218 3.26 16.19 -3.21
CA VAL A 218 2.19 15.70 -4.09
C VAL A 218 1.22 14.78 -3.38
N TYR A 219 1.73 13.93 -2.47
CA TYR A 219 0.92 12.99 -1.71
C TYR A 219 -0.03 13.73 -0.75
N ASP A 220 0.49 14.62 0.09
CA ASP A 220 -0.29 15.44 1.02
C ASP A 220 -1.35 16.28 0.28
N ARG A 221 -1.02 16.79 -0.91
CA ARG A 221 -1.96 17.53 -1.76
C ARG A 221 -3.08 16.65 -2.28
N ILE A 222 -2.76 15.42 -2.71
CA ILE A 222 -3.77 14.45 -3.18
C ILE A 222 -4.67 14.03 -2.02
N VAL A 223 -4.11 13.73 -0.84
CA VAL A 223 -4.88 13.40 0.37
C VAL A 223 -5.85 14.54 0.70
N THR A 224 -5.35 15.78 0.77
CA THR A 224 -6.18 16.97 1.00
C THR A 224 -7.31 17.08 -0.03
N ARG A 225 -6.99 16.91 -1.32
CA ARG A 225 -7.97 16.96 -2.41
C ARG A 225 -9.01 15.86 -2.30
N SER A 226 -8.64 14.64 -1.91
CA SER A 226 -9.57 13.52 -1.75
C SER A 226 -10.63 13.81 -0.67
N PHE A 227 -10.23 14.34 0.48
CA PHE A 227 -11.19 14.76 1.51
C PHE A 227 -12.08 15.92 1.03
N VAL A 228 -11.51 16.94 0.38
CA VAL A 228 -12.30 18.08 -0.14
C VAL A 228 -13.31 17.62 -1.20
N ASN A 229 -12.91 16.75 -2.11
CA ASN A 229 -13.79 16.20 -3.14
C ASN A 229 -14.90 15.31 -2.55
N ALA A 230 -14.64 14.66 -1.41
CA ALA A 230 -15.65 13.92 -0.66
C ALA A 230 -16.58 14.82 0.17
N GLY A 231 -16.46 16.15 0.08
CA GLY A 231 -17.36 17.11 0.72
C GLY A 231 -16.89 17.64 2.08
N CYS A 232 -15.67 17.32 2.52
CA CYS A 232 -15.12 17.91 3.74
C CYS A 232 -14.98 19.43 3.63
N ASN A 233 -15.39 20.16 4.67
CA ASN A 233 -15.06 21.57 4.80
C ASN A 233 -13.57 21.73 5.15
N GLY A 234 -12.73 22.03 4.15
CA GLY A 234 -11.30 22.19 4.33
C GLY A 234 -10.90 23.24 5.37
N LYS A 235 -11.71 24.30 5.58
CA LYS A 235 -11.47 25.28 6.65
C LYS A 235 -11.68 24.67 8.03
N ALA A 236 -12.73 23.86 8.19
CA ALA A 236 -12.99 23.17 9.45
C ALA A 236 -11.87 22.18 9.79
N VAL A 237 -11.38 21.41 8.80
CA VAL A 237 -10.21 20.52 8.96
C VAL A 237 -8.98 21.31 9.39
N PHE A 238 -8.69 22.44 8.73
CA PHE A 238 -7.58 23.31 9.10
C PHE A 238 -7.68 23.85 10.54
N GLN A 239 -8.87 24.32 10.93
CA GLN A 239 -9.16 24.79 12.28
C GLN A 239 -9.01 23.67 13.32
N SER A 240 -9.36 22.43 12.98
CA SER A 240 -9.11 21.27 13.84
C SER A 240 -7.63 21.05 14.14
N TRP A 241 -6.75 21.21 13.15
CA TRP A 241 -5.31 21.14 13.39
C TRP A 241 -4.81 22.27 14.31
N GLN A 242 -5.35 23.48 14.17
CA GLN A 242 -5.02 24.59 15.06
C GLN A 242 -5.52 24.36 16.48
N ALA A 243 -6.73 23.83 16.64
CA ALA A 243 -7.33 23.50 17.92
C ALA A 243 -6.48 22.51 18.72
N LEU A 244 -5.97 21.44 18.10
CA LEU A 244 -5.06 20.49 18.77
C LEU A 244 -3.83 21.18 19.34
N ARG A 245 -3.18 22.03 18.53
CA ARG A 245 -1.96 22.76 18.94
C ARG A 245 -2.24 23.76 20.07
N LYS A 246 -3.42 24.38 20.06
CA LYS A 246 -3.83 25.34 21.10
C LYS A 246 -4.17 24.64 22.40
N LEU A 247 -4.96 23.57 22.35
CA LEU A 247 -5.30 22.76 23.51
C LEU A 247 -4.06 22.16 24.18
N SER A 248 -3.06 21.74 23.41
CA SER A 248 -1.84 21.14 23.99
C SER A 248 -1.00 22.10 24.82
N GLN A 249 -1.17 23.42 24.68
CA GLN A 249 -0.39 24.39 25.44
C GLN A 249 -0.75 24.40 26.93
N THR A 250 -2.00 24.12 27.29
CA THR A 250 -2.47 24.16 28.68
C THR A 250 -2.55 22.77 29.29
N ALA A 251 -2.35 22.66 30.61
CA ALA A 251 -2.47 21.37 31.31
C ALA A 251 -3.89 20.78 31.18
N VAL A 252 -4.92 21.62 31.32
CA VAL A 252 -6.33 21.23 31.16
C VAL A 252 -6.61 20.75 29.73
N GLY A 253 -6.09 21.44 28.72
CA GLY A 253 -6.26 21.03 27.32
C GLY A 253 -5.54 19.72 26.99
N ARG A 254 -4.37 19.46 27.57
CA ARG A 254 -3.69 18.15 27.45
C ARG A 254 -4.50 17.01 28.07
N VAL A 255 -5.06 17.21 29.26
CA VAL A 255 -5.96 16.22 29.90
C VAL A 255 -7.19 15.98 29.03
N PHE A 256 -7.78 17.05 28.48
CA PHE A 256 -8.89 16.92 27.53
C PHE A 256 -8.50 16.09 26.31
N LEU A 257 -7.35 16.35 25.67
CA LEU A 257 -6.90 15.60 24.49
C LEU A 257 -6.67 14.11 24.81
N ASN A 258 -6.03 13.79 25.94
CA ASN A 258 -5.82 12.40 26.36
C ASN A 258 -7.15 11.67 26.51
N ASN A 259 -8.14 12.30 27.15
CA ASN A 259 -9.47 11.71 27.35
C ASN A 259 -10.28 11.63 26.05
N GLN A 260 -10.27 12.69 25.24
CA GLN A 260 -11.04 12.78 24.00
C GLN A 260 -10.59 11.73 22.98
N PHE A 261 -9.28 11.49 22.88
CA PHE A 261 -8.71 10.49 21.98
C PHE A 261 -8.57 9.11 22.65
N LYS A 262 -8.95 8.96 23.92
CA LYS A 262 -8.80 7.72 24.70
C LYS A 262 -7.36 7.18 24.62
N LEU A 263 -6.38 8.07 24.75
CA LEU A 263 -4.97 7.68 24.61
C LEU A 263 -4.56 6.76 25.75
N SER A 264 -3.79 5.73 25.45
CA SER A 264 -3.19 4.88 26.47
C SER A 264 -2.12 5.64 27.27
N ASN A 265 -1.79 5.15 28.46
CA ASN A 265 -0.82 5.81 29.35
C ASN A 265 0.54 6.09 28.69
N VAL A 266 1.01 5.19 27.79
CA VAL A 266 2.28 5.36 27.06
C VAL A 266 2.22 6.40 25.93
N SER A 267 1.02 6.88 25.62
CA SER A 267 0.71 7.89 24.61
C SER A 267 0.07 9.15 25.21
N HIS A 268 0.15 9.34 26.53
CA HIS A 268 -0.36 10.57 27.15
C HIS A 268 0.46 11.79 26.73
N ILE A 269 -0.25 12.85 26.33
CA ILE A 269 0.31 14.18 26.08
C ILE A 269 0.58 14.82 27.44
N THR A 270 1.84 14.90 27.85
CA THR A 270 2.27 15.44 29.15
C THR A 270 2.82 16.86 29.02
N GLN A 271 3.40 17.17 27.87
CA GLN A 271 4.01 18.47 27.54
C GLN A 271 3.53 18.97 26.17
N PRO A 272 3.60 20.29 25.88
CA PRO A 272 3.05 20.84 24.65
C PRO A 272 3.59 20.23 23.35
N LYS A 273 4.85 19.75 23.34
CA LYS A 273 5.48 19.13 22.17
C LYS A 273 4.93 17.74 21.83
N ASP A 274 4.32 17.04 22.79
CA ASP A 274 3.80 15.67 22.61
C ASP A 274 2.66 15.63 21.60
N VAL A 275 1.93 16.73 21.41
CA VAL A 275 0.87 16.84 20.38
C VAL A 275 1.37 16.49 18.97
N ARG A 276 2.69 16.54 18.72
CA ARG A 276 3.27 16.16 17.43
C ARG A 276 3.02 14.70 17.07
N PHE A 277 3.13 13.76 18.02
CA PHE A 277 2.82 12.36 17.70
C PHE A 277 1.32 12.18 17.44
N LEU A 278 0.45 12.89 18.18
CA LEU A 278 -1.00 12.81 17.95
C LEU A 278 -1.36 13.35 16.56
N ILE A 279 -0.74 14.46 16.13
CA ILE A 279 -0.92 14.99 14.77
C ILE A 279 -0.43 13.97 13.75
N GLY A 280 0.73 13.34 13.97
CA GLY A 280 1.24 12.27 13.11
C GLY A 280 0.28 11.09 13.00
N TYR A 281 -0.28 10.64 14.12
CA TYR A 281 -1.23 9.53 14.20
C TYR A 281 -2.55 9.82 13.47
N ILE A 282 -3.10 11.04 13.62
CA ILE A 282 -4.29 11.45 12.87
C ILE A 282 -3.98 11.57 11.38
N LYS A 283 -2.82 12.14 11.02
CA LYS A 283 -2.38 12.26 9.64
C LYS A 283 -2.28 10.89 8.99
N GLU A 284 -1.65 9.92 9.66
CA GLU A 284 -1.53 8.54 9.18
C GLU A 284 -2.91 7.90 8.92
N ALA A 285 -3.88 8.04 9.84
CA ALA A 285 -5.25 7.56 9.60
C ALA A 285 -5.89 8.20 8.36
N MET A 286 -5.75 9.51 8.18
CA MET A 286 -6.32 10.21 7.03
C MET A 286 -5.67 9.76 5.72
N GLU A 287 -4.34 9.63 5.70
CA GLU A 287 -3.57 9.16 4.56
C GLU A 287 -3.95 7.72 4.18
N SER A 288 -3.96 6.82 5.16
CA SER A 288 -4.34 5.43 4.96
C SER A 288 -5.78 5.31 4.45
N MET A 289 -6.74 6.05 5.02
CA MET A 289 -8.12 6.05 4.51
C MET A 289 -8.23 6.47 3.03
N VAL A 290 -7.40 7.40 2.56
CA VAL A 290 -7.38 7.78 1.15
C VAL A 290 -6.84 6.63 0.29
N MET A 291 -5.81 5.91 0.76
CA MET A 291 -5.28 4.74 0.06
C MET A 291 -6.31 3.61 -0.08
N VAL A 292 -7.12 3.38 0.96
CA VAL A 292 -8.16 2.33 1.00
C VAL A 292 -9.58 2.90 0.91
N ASN A 293 -9.77 3.97 0.14
CA ASN A 293 -11.09 4.59 -0.07
C ASN A 293 -11.97 3.78 -1.05
N TYR A 294 -12.10 2.48 -0.81
CA TYR A 294 -12.84 1.54 -1.65
C TYR A 294 -14.35 1.78 -1.56
N PRO A 295 -15.12 1.43 -2.61
CA PRO A 295 -16.56 1.67 -2.64
C PRO A 295 -17.38 0.67 -1.81
N TYR A 296 -16.73 -0.34 -1.23
CA TYR A 296 -17.31 -1.42 -0.42
C TYR A 296 -16.45 -1.67 0.83
N PRO A 297 -16.96 -2.36 1.86
CA PRO A 297 -16.17 -2.71 3.04
C PRO A 297 -14.95 -3.57 2.70
N THR A 298 -13.82 -3.30 3.35
CA THR A 298 -12.55 -4.01 3.14
C THR A 298 -11.79 -4.17 4.45
N ASP A 299 -10.89 -5.14 4.48
CA ASP A 299 -10.02 -5.43 5.63
C ASP A 299 -8.57 -5.65 5.17
N PHE A 300 -8.01 -4.63 4.50
CA PHE A 300 -6.63 -4.68 4.00
C PHE A 300 -5.63 -4.08 5.00
N LEU A 301 -5.74 -2.77 5.26
CA LEU A 301 -4.92 -2.08 6.27
C LEU A 301 -5.62 -2.01 7.63
N ALA A 302 -6.94 -1.89 7.60
CA ALA A 302 -7.83 -1.90 8.75
C ALA A 302 -9.24 -2.31 8.27
N PRO A 303 -10.07 -2.90 9.16
CA PRO A 303 -11.48 -3.11 8.86
C PRO A 303 -12.16 -1.76 8.67
N LEU A 304 -12.59 -1.47 7.45
CA LEU A 304 -13.21 -0.21 7.10
C LEU A 304 -14.49 -0.43 6.30
N PRO A 305 -15.47 0.47 6.44
CA PRO A 305 -16.62 0.47 5.56
C PRO A 305 -16.26 0.95 4.15
N GLY A 306 -17.17 0.73 3.20
CA GLY A 306 -17.11 1.43 1.91
C GLY A 306 -17.19 2.95 2.08
N TRP A 307 -16.42 3.66 1.25
CA TRP A 307 -16.23 5.11 1.23
C TRP A 307 -15.83 5.68 2.60
N PRO A 308 -14.71 5.22 3.21
CA PRO A 308 -14.29 5.69 4.53
C PRO A 308 -14.01 7.20 4.55
N VAL A 309 -13.52 7.80 3.45
CA VAL A 309 -13.26 9.24 3.37
C VAL A 309 -14.57 10.05 3.43
N ASP A 310 -15.62 9.63 2.73
CA ASP A 310 -16.96 10.24 2.79
C ASP A 310 -17.51 10.21 4.23
N LYS A 311 -17.39 9.06 4.89
CA LYS A 311 -17.84 8.89 6.27
C LYS A 311 -17.05 9.76 7.25
N ALA A 312 -15.73 9.88 7.06
CA ALA A 312 -14.90 10.78 7.84
C ALA A 312 -15.28 12.26 7.64
N CYS A 313 -15.70 12.63 6.43
CA CYS A 313 -16.09 14.02 6.11
C CYS A 313 -17.33 14.51 6.86
N LYS A 314 -18.21 13.61 7.29
CA LYS A 314 -19.39 13.95 8.11
C LYS A 314 -19.03 14.69 9.40
N SER A 315 -17.85 14.42 9.96
CA SER A 315 -17.33 15.11 11.14
C SER A 315 -17.07 16.60 10.90
N PHE A 316 -16.89 17.03 9.65
CA PHE A 316 -16.51 18.38 9.25
C PHE A 316 -17.61 19.17 8.52
N GLU A 317 -18.83 18.66 8.39
CA GLU A 317 -19.91 19.32 7.63
C GLU A 317 -20.34 20.67 8.23
N SER A 318 -20.43 20.75 9.56
CA SER A 318 -20.88 21.96 10.26
C SER A 318 -19.73 22.68 10.96
N PRO A 319 -19.73 24.03 10.98
CA PRO A 319 -18.82 24.83 11.79
C PRO A 319 -18.84 24.37 13.25
N LYS A 320 -17.68 24.38 13.91
CA LYS A 320 -17.58 24.06 15.33
C LYS A 320 -17.46 25.36 16.13
N ASN A 321 -17.97 25.35 17.35
CA ASN A 321 -18.04 26.51 18.23
C ASN A 321 -16.88 26.57 19.23
N SER A 322 -16.07 25.51 19.34
CA SER A 322 -14.95 25.43 20.29
C SER A 322 -13.79 24.57 19.77
N ASP A 323 -12.59 24.80 20.32
CA ASP A 323 -11.40 23.98 20.04
C ASP A 323 -11.64 22.50 20.41
N GLN A 324 -12.43 22.24 21.44
CA GLN A 324 -12.80 20.89 21.88
C GLN A 324 -13.66 20.16 20.84
N GLU A 325 -14.65 20.83 20.26
CA GLU A 325 -15.47 20.26 19.17
C GLU A 325 -14.65 20.01 17.91
N TYR A 326 -13.72 20.92 17.60
CA TYR A 326 -12.77 20.76 16.51
C TYR A 326 -11.82 19.57 16.71
N ALA A 327 -11.32 19.37 17.94
CA ALA A 327 -10.51 18.21 18.29
C ALA A 327 -11.33 16.90 18.26
N LYS A 328 -12.59 16.93 18.72
CA LYS A 328 -13.51 15.79 18.62
C LYS A 328 -13.73 15.37 17.16
N ALA A 329 -13.85 16.31 16.22
CA ALA A 329 -14.00 15.98 14.81
C ALA A 329 -12.81 15.13 14.29
N LEU A 330 -11.58 15.42 14.71
CA LEU A 330 -10.41 14.60 14.38
C LEU A 330 -10.40 13.27 15.14
N TYR A 331 -10.91 13.23 16.37
CA TYR A 331 -11.12 11.95 17.07
C TYR A 331 -12.09 11.05 16.30
N ASP A 332 -13.18 11.58 15.76
CA ASP A 332 -14.16 10.80 15.01
C ASP A 332 -13.52 10.16 13.75
N VAL A 333 -12.60 10.87 13.09
CA VAL A 333 -11.77 10.36 11.98
C VAL A 333 -10.85 9.22 12.44
N VAL A 334 -10.12 9.42 13.53
CA VAL A 334 -9.22 8.40 14.11
C VAL A 334 -10.00 7.17 14.55
N ASN A 335 -11.16 7.36 15.20
CA ASN A 335 -12.00 6.28 15.68
C ASN A 335 -12.61 5.49 14.52
N LEU A 336 -12.94 6.16 13.41
CA LEU A 336 -13.37 5.47 12.19
C LEU A 336 -12.26 4.58 11.63
N TYR A 337 -10.98 4.99 11.68
CA TYR A 337 -9.89 4.18 11.16
C TYR A 337 -9.42 3.08 12.11
N TYR A 338 -9.02 3.43 13.33
CA TYR A 338 -8.41 2.49 14.28
C TYR A 338 -9.42 1.74 15.15
N ASN A 339 -10.70 2.12 15.14
CA ASN A 339 -11.72 1.52 16.01
C ASN A 339 -13.09 1.39 15.36
N TYR A 340 -13.13 1.12 14.05
CA TYR A 340 -14.39 0.94 13.32
C TYR A 340 -15.28 -0.15 13.92
N THR A 341 -14.67 -1.25 14.38
CA THR A 341 -15.35 -2.40 15.00
C THR A 341 -15.78 -2.15 16.45
N GLY A 342 -15.33 -1.06 17.07
CA GLY A 342 -15.63 -0.71 18.46
C GLY A 342 -14.95 -1.58 19.52
N THR A 343 -13.99 -2.43 19.14
CA THR A 343 -13.31 -3.35 20.06
C THR A 343 -12.13 -2.71 20.80
N VAL A 344 -11.59 -1.61 20.29
CA VAL A 344 -10.43 -0.92 20.87
C VAL A 344 -10.90 0.02 21.99
N LYS A 345 -10.36 -0.20 23.20
CA LYS A 345 -10.70 0.59 24.39
C LYS A 345 -9.88 1.86 24.50
N GLU A 346 -8.58 1.78 24.19
CA GLU A 346 -7.62 2.88 24.25
C GLU A 346 -6.73 2.88 23.00
N LEU A 347 -6.30 4.05 22.55
CA LEU A 347 -5.47 4.24 21.37
C LEU A 347 -4.00 4.44 21.76
N CYS A 348 -3.12 3.64 21.17
CA CYS A 348 -1.66 3.80 21.27
C CYS A 348 -1.18 4.63 20.07
N ALA A 349 -0.82 5.89 20.31
CA ALA A 349 -0.53 6.88 19.26
C ALA A 349 0.94 7.33 19.21
N ASN A 350 1.76 7.01 20.23
CA ASN A 350 3.15 7.42 20.28
C ASN A 350 4.04 6.45 19.47
N PRO A 351 4.62 6.86 18.33
CA PRO A 351 5.39 5.96 17.47
C PRO A 351 6.72 5.48 18.10
N GLU A 352 7.14 6.06 19.23
CA GLU A 352 8.32 5.56 19.97
C GLU A 352 8.03 4.25 20.73
N THR A 353 6.75 3.99 21.04
CA THR A 353 6.33 2.87 21.89
C THR A 353 5.17 2.06 21.31
N CYS A 354 4.51 2.58 20.28
CA CYS A 354 3.34 2.00 19.63
C CYS A 354 3.67 1.62 18.18
N GLU A 355 2.94 0.62 17.70
CA GLU A 355 2.93 0.26 16.28
C GLU A 355 2.08 1.26 15.47
N GLY A 356 2.49 1.57 14.24
CA GLY A 356 1.76 2.45 13.32
C GLY A 356 0.72 1.71 12.47
N ALA A 357 -0.01 2.43 11.62
CA ALA A 357 -1.09 1.89 10.78
C ALA A 357 -0.66 0.77 9.81
N PHE A 358 0.63 0.70 9.48
CA PHE A 358 1.18 -0.34 8.60
C PHE A 358 1.56 -1.63 9.35
N SER A 359 1.38 -1.69 10.67
CA SER A 359 1.67 -2.92 11.43
C SER A 359 0.81 -4.10 11.04
N ALA A 360 -0.36 -3.84 10.43
CA ALA A 360 -1.20 -4.86 9.80
C ALA A 360 -0.45 -5.68 8.73
N LEU A 361 0.59 -5.11 8.10
CA LEU A 361 1.44 -5.82 7.14
C LEU A 361 2.41 -6.81 7.83
N GLY A 362 2.56 -6.72 9.15
CA GLY A 362 3.31 -7.64 9.99
C GLY A 362 4.82 -7.38 10.06
N ASP A 363 5.32 -6.28 9.50
CA ASP A 363 6.75 -5.94 9.53
C ASP A 363 7.02 -4.57 10.20
N PRO A 364 7.58 -4.56 11.42
CA PRO A 364 7.89 -3.31 12.11
C PRO A 364 9.22 -2.67 11.69
N LEU A 365 10.15 -3.39 11.04
CA LEU A 365 11.55 -2.93 10.90
C LEU A 365 12.13 -3.02 9.48
N GLY A 366 11.68 -3.94 8.64
CA GLY A 366 12.18 -4.08 7.27
C GLY A 366 11.89 -2.87 6.40
N TRP A 367 10.62 -2.42 6.35
CA TRP A 367 10.26 -1.24 5.54
C TRP A 367 10.97 0.06 6.00
N PRO A 368 11.02 0.39 7.31
CA PRO A 368 11.82 1.51 7.80
C PRO A 368 13.30 1.46 7.39
N TRP A 369 13.90 0.25 7.36
CA TRP A 369 15.26 0.07 6.86
C TRP A 369 15.35 0.43 5.37
N GLN A 370 14.47 -0.10 4.51
CA GLN A 370 14.50 0.15 3.07
C GLN A 370 14.30 1.64 2.71
N VAL A 371 13.45 2.36 3.44
CA VAL A 371 13.20 3.79 3.19
C VAL A 371 14.35 4.69 3.66
N ARG A 372 15.06 4.31 4.74
CA ARG A 372 16.19 5.09 5.28
C ARG A 372 17.53 4.76 4.61
N ALA A 373 17.70 3.52 4.15
CA ALA A 373 18.96 3.01 3.60
C ALA A 373 19.16 3.32 2.11
N VAL A 374 18.27 4.09 1.45
CA VAL A 374 18.52 4.57 0.09
C VAL A 374 19.83 5.38 0.11
N PRO A 375 20.91 4.90 -0.54
CA PRO A 375 22.17 5.61 -0.55
C PRO A 375 21.94 6.99 -1.15
N LYS A 376 22.57 8.01 -0.56
CA LYS A 376 22.81 9.27 -1.27
C LYS A 376 23.73 8.91 -2.45
N TRP A 377 23.14 8.69 -3.63
CA TRP A 377 23.88 8.59 -4.89
C TRP A 377 24.24 10.00 -5.36
#